data_AF-I0YRM9-F1
#
_entry.id   AF-I0YRM9-F1
#
_cell.length_a   1.000
_cell.length_b   1.000
_cell.length_c   1.000
_cell.angle_alpha   90.00
_cell.angle_beta   90.00
_cell.angle_gamma   90.00
#
_symmetry.space_group_name_H-M   'P 1'
#
loop_
_entity.id
_entity.type
_entity.pdbx_description
1 polymer ?
#
loop_
_entity_poly.entity_id
_entity_poly.type
_entity_poly.pdbx_seq_one_letter_code
_entity_poly.pdbx_strand_id
1 'polypeptide(L)'
;MALLLDKVDTAKDDSFLPRLEGTVGEAIGLKWALVLHNPRMIGALTTCNVESPTDAQPSSAHPRDWPAILTRMQLSEAQAQELLTVRRTLMSELGGLIAQWDRLWEQMQSVRDIEVRTDVTHYGEVAGLTEGLRINVHELFTCRAFYLSWVYNRVLTPVQVARCLVASYPMGPDMLSLITCLAQQSNEPSTRELLQMARPGTAAAAAAGGSSSAAFGAAGSGSSAASGGGASSTAASDAGGVSSTAAFPVLGSSAAAFGAAGGASAGASGGGGGLGAALGGPGDWRQALVIPLRLLHGRPQTPQ
;
A
#
# COMPACT_ATOMS: atom_id res chain seq x y z
N MET A 1 6.92 -5.34 -25.33
CA MET A 1 5.59 -4.80 -24.97
C MET A 1 5.23 -3.56 -25.78
N ALA A 2 6.07 -2.50 -25.81
CA ALA A 2 5.81 -1.29 -26.62
C ALA A 2 5.53 -1.56 -28.11
N LEU A 3 6.37 -2.38 -28.77
CA LEU A 3 6.14 -2.77 -30.17
C LEU A 3 4.85 -3.57 -30.40
N LEU A 4 4.34 -4.28 -29.40
CA LEU A 4 3.07 -5.00 -29.52
C LEU A 4 1.90 -4.02 -29.38
N LEU A 5 1.98 -3.08 -28.44
CA LEU A 5 0.97 -2.02 -28.28
C LEU A 5 0.83 -1.18 -29.55
N ASP A 6 1.94 -0.77 -30.15
CA ASP A 6 1.93 0.00 -31.40
C ASP A 6 1.17 -0.72 -32.51
N LYS A 7 1.37 -2.03 -32.66
CA LYS A 7 0.63 -2.85 -33.63
C LYS A 7 -0.86 -2.99 -33.30
N VAL A 8 -1.21 -3.18 -32.02
CA VAL A 8 -2.61 -3.24 -31.58
C VAL A 8 -3.32 -1.91 -31.84
N ASP A 9 -2.66 -0.78 -31.54
CA ASP A 9 -3.25 0.56 -31.67
C ASP A 9 -3.34 1.03 -33.13
N THR A 10 -2.31 0.76 -33.96
CA THR A 10 -2.24 1.24 -35.35
C THR A 10 -2.93 0.33 -36.36
N ALA A 11 -2.69 -0.98 -36.28
CA ALA A 11 -3.19 -1.93 -37.26
C ALA A 11 -4.60 -2.44 -36.93
N LYS A 12 -5.08 -2.23 -35.69
CA LYS A 12 -6.27 -2.88 -35.15
C LYS A 12 -6.26 -4.39 -35.42
N ASP A 13 -5.05 -4.96 -35.39
CA ASP A 13 -4.81 -6.37 -35.70
C ASP A 13 -4.89 -7.18 -34.40
N ASP A 14 -6.05 -7.79 -34.19
CA ASP A 14 -6.34 -8.61 -33.02
C ASP A 14 -5.44 -9.85 -32.92
N SER A 15 -4.68 -10.21 -33.96
CA SER A 15 -3.75 -11.34 -33.91
C SER A 15 -2.62 -11.17 -32.89
N PHE A 16 -2.28 -9.93 -32.52
CA PHE A 16 -1.26 -9.64 -31.51
C PHE A 16 -1.81 -9.65 -30.07
N LEU A 17 -3.13 -9.62 -29.90
CA LEU A 17 -3.76 -9.51 -28.59
C LEU A 17 -3.40 -10.69 -27.67
N PRO A 18 -3.49 -11.98 -28.08
CA PRO A 18 -3.15 -13.10 -27.20
C PRO A 18 -1.69 -13.07 -26.72
N ARG A 19 -0.77 -12.58 -27.57
CA ARG A 19 0.65 -12.46 -27.21
C ARG A 19 0.88 -11.33 -26.21
N LEU A 20 0.18 -10.21 -26.39
CA LEU A 20 0.22 -9.10 -25.44
C LEU A 20 -0.33 -9.54 -24.08
N GLU A 21 -1.46 -10.24 -24.07
CA GLU A 21 -2.08 -10.81 -22.86
C GLU A 21 -1.11 -11.76 -22.13
N GLY A 22 -0.47 -12.69 -22.85
CA GLY A 22 0.54 -13.58 -22.27
C GLY A 22 1.70 -12.81 -21.62
N THR A 23 2.23 -11.80 -22.32
CA THR A 23 3.34 -10.97 -21.81
C THR A 23 2.92 -10.17 -20.56
N VAL A 24 1.70 -9.64 -20.53
CA VAL A 24 1.14 -8.93 -19.38
C VAL A 24 0.93 -9.87 -18.21
N GLY A 25 0.41 -11.08 -18.46
CA GLY A 25 0.25 -12.12 -17.45
C GLY A 25 1.58 -12.51 -16.81
N GLU A 26 2.63 -12.69 -17.62
CA GLU A 26 4.00 -12.95 -17.13
C GLU A 26 4.53 -11.79 -16.28
N ALA A 27 4.33 -10.54 -16.71
CA ALA A 27 4.78 -9.36 -15.97
C ALA A 27 4.05 -9.22 -14.61
N ILE A 28 2.73 -9.45 -14.58
CA ILE A 28 1.94 -9.49 -13.34
C ILE A 28 2.42 -10.63 -12.44
N GLY A 29 2.63 -11.83 -13.00
CA GLY A 29 3.15 -12.99 -12.29
C GLY A 29 4.53 -12.75 -11.68
N LEU A 30 5.44 -12.08 -12.39
CA LEU A 30 6.75 -11.68 -11.87
C LEU A 30 6.62 -10.70 -10.71
N LYS A 31 5.78 -9.65 -10.83
CA LYS A 31 5.54 -8.70 -9.73
C LYS A 31 5.01 -9.43 -8.50
N TRP A 32 4.15 -10.42 -8.69
CA TRP A 32 3.64 -11.24 -7.59
C TRP A 32 4.67 -12.14 -6.93
N ALA A 33 5.50 -12.80 -7.73
CA ALA A 33 6.62 -13.58 -7.20
C ALA A 33 7.53 -12.68 -6.34
N LEU A 34 7.76 -11.43 -6.75
CA LEU A 34 8.50 -10.46 -5.95
C LEU A 34 7.77 -10.10 -4.64
N VAL A 35 6.43 -9.95 -4.63
CA VAL A 35 5.67 -9.70 -3.38
C VAL A 35 5.90 -10.83 -2.40
N LEU A 36 5.81 -12.07 -2.87
CA LEU A 36 5.85 -13.27 -2.04
C LEU A 36 7.26 -13.58 -1.53
N HIS A 37 8.28 -13.40 -2.36
CA HIS A 37 9.65 -13.81 -2.03
C HIS A 37 10.52 -12.66 -1.50
N ASN A 38 10.30 -11.41 -1.96
CA ASN A 38 11.10 -10.27 -1.54
C ASN A 38 10.32 -8.95 -1.67
N PRO A 39 9.41 -8.64 -0.72
CA PRO A 39 8.56 -7.46 -0.80
C PRO A 39 9.35 -6.13 -0.82
N ARG A 40 10.58 -6.12 -0.28
CA ARG A 40 11.48 -4.96 -0.34
C ARG A 40 11.90 -4.63 -1.77
N MET A 41 12.05 -5.63 -2.64
CA MET A 41 12.40 -5.42 -4.05
C MET A 41 11.30 -4.70 -4.83
N ILE A 42 10.04 -4.76 -4.40
CA ILE A 42 8.96 -4.03 -5.10
C ILE A 42 9.15 -2.54 -4.98
N GLY A 43 9.48 -2.05 -3.78
CA GLY A 43 9.80 -0.65 -3.56
C GLY A 43 10.92 -0.21 -4.50
N ALA A 44 12.02 -0.97 -4.51
CA ALA A 44 13.13 -0.73 -5.42
C ALA A 44 12.70 -0.75 -6.90
N LEU A 45 11.90 -1.72 -7.34
CA LEU A 45 11.43 -1.79 -8.73
C LEU A 45 10.55 -0.61 -9.12
N THR A 46 9.77 -0.06 -8.19
CA THR A 46 8.94 1.15 -8.43
C THR A 46 9.72 2.46 -8.41
N THR A 47 10.94 2.48 -7.86
CA THR A 47 11.74 3.72 -7.66
C THR A 47 13.12 3.69 -8.33
N CYS A 48 13.56 2.53 -8.84
CA CYS A 48 14.85 2.35 -9.50
C CYS A 48 14.73 2.66 -11.00
N ASN A 49 15.52 3.62 -11.47
CA ASN A 49 15.59 3.97 -12.88
C ASN A 49 16.48 2.94 -13.56
N VAL A 50 15.89 2.06 -14.37
CA VAL A 50 16.63 0.98 -15.04
C VAL A 50 17.61 1.48 -16.12
N GLU A 51 17.47 2.72 -16.58
CA GLU A 51 18.36 3.33 -17.57
C GLU A 51 19.58 4.02 -16.93
N SER A 52 19.52 4.36 -15.65
CA SER A 52 20.58 5.12 -14.96
C SER A 52 20.82 4.59 -13.54
N PRO A 53 21.38 3.37 -13.39
CA PRO A 53 21.60 2.74 -12.08
C PRO A 53 22.78 3.32 -11.29
N THR A 54 23.71 4.00 -11.96
CA THR A 54 25.03 4.39 -11.42
C THR A 54 25.19 5.86 -11.06
N ASP A 55 24.34 6.74 -11.58
CA ASP A 55 24.41 8.14 -11.20
C ASP A 55 23.80 8.31 -9.81
N ALA A 56 24.42 9.13 -8.97
CA ALA A 56 23.87 9.55 -7.68
C ALA A 56 22.50 10.19 -7.97
N GLN A 57 21.47 9.34 -7.96
CA GLN A 57 20.15 9.61 -8.51
C GLN A 57 19.72 10.94 -7.90
N PRO A 58 19.63 12.04 -8.67
CA PRO A 58 19.15 13.30 -8.12
C PRO A 58 17.73 13.01 -7.69
N SER A 59 17.57 12.84 -6.38
CA SER A 59 16.32 12.64 -5.69
C SER A 59 15.28 13.50 -6.39
N SER A 60 14.31 12.89 -7.06
CA SER A 60 13.03 13.50 -7.45
C SER A 60 12.98 14.59 -8.55
N ALA A 61 14.00 14.84 -9.37
CA ALA A 61 13.93 16.00 -10.29
C ALA A 61 12.80 15.93 -11.35
N HIS A 62 12.32 14.74 -11.72
CA HIS A 62 11.18 14.59 -12.63
C HIS A 62 10.05 13.79 -11.96
N PRO A 63 9.07 14.47 -11.34
CA PRO A 63 7.84 13.81 -10.91
C PRO A 63 7.21 13.09 -12.11
N ARG A 64 6.81 11.83 -11.91
CA ARG A 64 6.13 11.06 -12.94
C ARG A 64 4.86 11.78 -13.37
N ASP A 65 4.67 11.91 -14.69
CA ASP A 65 3.46 12.49 -15.27
C ASP A 65 2.30 11.48 -15.23
N TRP A 66 1.78 11.25 -14.02
CA TRP A 66 0.63 10.38 -13.80
C TRP A 66 -0.61 10.79 -14.61
N PRO A 67 -0.94 12.09 -14.78
CA PRO A 67 -2.01 12.52 -15.67
C PRO A 67 -1.85 12.04 -17.12
N ALA A 68 -0.63 12.13 -17.69
CA ALA A 68 -0.39 11.63 -19.04
C ALA A 68 -0.52 10.09 -19.11
N ILE A 69 -0.03 9.36 -18.10
CA ILE A 69 -0.19 7.90 -18.03
C ILE A 69 -1.68 7.51 -17.96
N LEU A 70 -2.49 8.18 -17.13
CA LEU A 70 -3.93 7.97 -17.04
C LEU A 70 -4.64 8.20 -18.37
N THR A 71 -4.29 9.28 -19.06
CA THR A 71 -4.85 9.62 -20.38
C THR A 71 -4.53 8.53 -21.40
N ARG A 72 -3.29 8.01 -21.40
CA ARG A 72 -2.87 6.91 -22.28
C ARG A 72 -3.58 5.60 -21.96
N MET A 73 -3.93 5.34 -20.70
CA MET A 73 -4.66 4.12 -20.34
C MET A 73 -6.07 4.09 -20.94
N GLN A 74 -6.68 5.22 -21.29
CA GLN A 74 -8.04 5.28 -21.87
C GLN A 74 -9.02 4.48 -21.01
N LEU A 75 -9.10 4.81 -19.73
CA LEU A 75 -10.02 4.18 -18.78
C LEU A 75 -11.47 4.53 -19.15
N SER A 76 -12.37 3.55 -19.10
CA SER A 76 -13.79 3.85 -19.15
C SER A 76 -14.24 4.52 -17.85
N GLU A 77 -15.34 5.27 -17.89
CA GLU A 77 -15.91 5.91 -16.69
C GLU A 77 -16.24 4.86 -15.60
N ALA A 78 -16.76 3.71 -15.99
CA ALA A 78 -17.04 2.60 -15.09
C ALA A 78 -15.77 2.07 -14.40
N GLN A 79 -14.69 1.87 -15.16
CA GLN A 79 -13.40 1.43 -14.61
C GLN A 79 -12.82 2.49 -13.68
N ALA A 80 -12.89 3.77 -14.05
CA ALA A 80 -12.43 4.86 -13.20
C ALA A 80 -13.17 4.85 -11.85
N GLN A 81 -14.49 4.70 -11.86
CA GLN A 81 -15.28 4.63 -10.63
C GLN A 81 -14.99 3.39 -9.79
N GLU A 82 -14.72 2.25 -10.44
CA GLU A 82 -14.30 1.01 -9.78
C GLU A 82 -12.92 1.17 -9.09
N LEU A 83 -11.95 1.83 -9.76
CA LEU A 83 -10.65 2.16 -9.16
C LEU A 83 -10.79 3.08 -7.94
N LEU A 84 -11.65 4.10 -8.01
CA LEU A 84 -11.92 4.99 -6.88
C LEU A 84 -12.56 4.24 -5.71
N THR A 85 -13.48 3.32 -6.00
CA THR A 85 -14.11 2.46 -4.99
C THR A 85 -13.06 1.58 -4.31
N VAL A 86 -12.20 0.90 -5.08
CA VAL A 86 -11.06 0.15 -4.54
C VAL A 86 -10.17 0.99 -3.66
N ARG A 87 -9.85 2.23 -4.07
CA ARG A 87 -9.03 3.14 -3.28
C ARG A 87 -9.66 3.41 -1.92
N ARG A 88 -10.94 3.76 -1.88
CA ARG A 88 -11.64 4.04 -0.61
C ARG A 88 -11.63 2.83 0.31
N THR A 89 -11.95 1.65 -0.22
CA THR A 89 -11.94 0.41 0.57
C THR A 89 -10.55 0.07 1.08
N LEU A 90 -9.52 0.13 0.22
CA LEU A 90 -8.14 -0.10 0.62
C LEU A 90 -7.70 0.89 1.71
N MET A 91 -7.96 2.18 1.56
CA MET A 91 -7.60 3.17 2.57
C MET A 91 -8.35 2.95 3.89
N SER A 92 -9.61 2.50 3.84
CA SER A 92 -10.36 2.14 5.04
C SER A 92 -9.72 0.96 5.78
N GLU A 93 -9.42 -0.13 5.09
CA GLU A 93 -8.79 -1.31 5.67
C GLU A 93 -7.38 -1.00 6.21
N LEU A 94 -6.58 -0.26 5.44
CA LEU A 94 -5.26 0.19 5.89
C LEU A 94 -5.35 1.09 7.13
N GLY A 95 -6.34 1.97 7.21
CA GLY A 95 -6.56 2.83 8.37
C GLY A 95 -6.84 2.02 9.64
N GLY A 96 -7.66 0.96 9.55
CA GLY A 96 -7.91 0.03 10.65
C GLY A 96 -6.66 -0.73 11.09
N LEU A 97 -5.90 -1.27 10.13
CA LEU A 97 -4.65 -1.98 10.41
C LEU A 97 -3.58 -1.07 11.04
N ILE A 98 -3.46 0.18 10.57
CA ILE A 98 -2.54 1.17 11.16
C ILE A 98 -2.97 1.53 12.59
N ALA A 99 -4.27 1.64 12.87
CA ALA A 99 -4.75 1.90 14.23
C ALA A 99 -4.40 0.74 15.18
N GLN A 100 -4.48 -0.51 14.70
CA GLN A 100 -4.04 -1.67 15.46
C GLN A 100 -2.52 -1.66 15.68
N TRP A 101 -1.73 -1.28 14.67
CA TRP A 101 -0.29 -1.09 14.80
C TRP A 101 0.05 -0.05 15.87
N ASP A 102 -0.58 1.13 15.82
CA ASP A 102 -0.39 2.22 16.80
C ASP A 102 -0.67 1.72 18.23
N ARG A 103 -1.76 0.95 18.42
CA ARG A 103 -2.13 0.36 19.72
C ARG A 103 -1.12 -0.67 20.22
N LEU A 104 -0.70 -1.60 19.37
CA LEU A 104 0.30 -2.63 19.74
C LEU A 104 1.64 -1.98 20.08
N TRP A 105 2.01 -0.93 19.34
CA TRP A 105 3.22 -0.16 19.59
C TRP A 105 3.17 0.57 20.93
N GLU A 106 2.06 1.24 21.24
CA GLU A 106 1.84 1.91 22.53
C GLU A 106 1.92 0.93 23.71
N GLN A 107 1.29 -0.24 23.59
CA GLN A 107 1.39 -1.31 24.60
C GLN A 107 2.83 -1.75 24.80
N MET A 108 3.59 -1.93 23.71
CA MET A 108 4.99 -2.33 23.79
C MET A 108 5.88 -1.26 24.45
N GLN A 109 5.65 0.02 24.18
CA GLN A 109 6.36 1.10 24.88
C GLN A 109 6.02 1.12 26.38
N SER A 110 4.74 0.91 26.73
CA SER A 110 4.32 0.88 28.13
C SER A 110 5.00 -0.24 28.94
N VAL A 111 5.25 -1.40 28.33
CA VAL A 111 6.00 -2.50 28.97
C VAL A 111 7.49 -2.17 29.10
N ARG A 112 8.06 -1.53 28.07
CA ARG A 112 9.48 -1.12 28.08
C ARG A 112 9.78 -0.09 29.16
N ASP A 113 8.86 0.81 29.44
CA ASP A 113 9.00 1.78 30.53
C ASP A 113 9.01 1.11 31.92
N ILE A 114 8.43 -0.11 32.02
CA ILE A 114 8.37 -0.91 33.26
C ILE A 114 9.64 -1.76 33.46
N GLU A 115 10.39 -2.10 32.41
CA GLU A 115 11.61 -2.95 32.44
C GLU A 115 12.74 -2.43 33.34
N VAL A 116 12.62 -1.23 33.92
CA VAL A 116 13.44 -0.83 35.08
C VAL A 116 13.24 -1.78 36.28
N ARG A 117 12.18 -2.59 36.30
CA ARG A 117 11.90 -3.64 37.30
C ARG A 117 12.11 -5.03 36.68
N THR A 118 13.12 -5.75 37.19
CA THR A 118 13.61 -7.05 36.71
C THR A 118 12.68 -8.23 37.06
N ASP A 119 11.44 -8.24 36.57
CA ASP A 119 10.53 -9.39 36.71
C ASP A 119 10.48 -10.23 35.43
N VAL A 120 10.71 -11.55 35.57
CA VAL A 120 10.79 -12.55 34.48
C VAL A 120 9.48 -12.65 33.67
N THR A 121 8.35 -12.21 34.24
CA THR A 121 7.04 -12.22 33.59
C THR A 121 6.94 -11.28 32.39
N HIS A 122 7.76 -10.23 32.31
CA HIS A 122 7.69 -9.24 31.22
C HIS A 122 8.14 -9.77 29.86
N TYR A 123 9.04 -10.76 29.83
CA TYR A 123 9.54 -11.33 28.57
C TYR A 123 8.43 -11.99 27.74
N GLY A 124 7.46 -12.66 28.40
CA GLY A 124 6.33 -13.28 27.70
C GLY A 124 5.41 -12.26 27.04
N GLU A 125 5.16 -11.13 27.72
CA GLU A 125 4.33 -10.04 27.21
C GLU A 125 4.99 -9.35 26.02
N VAL A 126 6.30 -9.01 26.13
CA VAL A 126 7.06 -8.40 25.03
C VAL A 126 7.10 -9.30 23.80
N ALA A 127 7.31 -10.62 23.99
CA ALA A 127 7.29 -11.58 22.90
C ALA A 127 5.92 -11.64 22.20
N GLY A 128 4.83 -11.66 22.98
CA GLY A 128 3.46 -11.63 22.45
C GLY A 128 3.15 -10.37 21.64
N LEU A 129 3.55 -9.19 22.15
CA LEU A 129 3.37 -7.91 21.44
C LEU A 129 4.21 -7.82 20.17
N THR A 130 5.45 -8.31 20.22
CA THR A 130 6.35 -8.36 19.05
C THR A 130 5.75 -9.25 17.95
N GLU A 131 5.22 -10.42 18.31
CA GLU A 131 4.55 -11.30 17.37
C GLU A 131 3.26 -10.67 16.80
N GLY A 132 2.48 -9.99 17.64
CA GLY A 132 1.31 -9.23 17.19
C GLY A 132 1.67 -8.15 16.16
N LEU A 133 2.74 -7.38 16.41
CA LEU A 133 3.26 -6.40 15.46
C LEU A 133 3.71 -7.06 14.14
N ARG A 134 4.39 -8.20 14.22
CA ARG A 134 4.83 -8.96 13.05
C ARG A 134 3.65 -9.41 12.18
N ILE A 135 2.58 -9.92 12.82
CA ILE A 135 1.34 -10.33 12.14
C ILE A 135 0.67 -9.13 11.49
N ASN A 136 0.48 -8.03 12.22
CA ASN A 136 -0.18 -6.83 11.69
C ASN A 136 0.60 -6.19 10.52
N VAL A 137 1.93 -6.14 10.58
CA VAL A 137 2.76 -5.70 9.44
C VAL A 137 2.53 -6.62 8.23
N HIS A 138 2.44 -7.92 8.43
CA HIS A 138 2.15 -8.87 7.36
C HIS A 138 0.76 -8.65 6.75
N GLU A 139 -0.25 -8.34 7.57
CA GLU A 139 -1.60 -8.01 7.12
C GLU A 139 -1.63 -6.72 6.29
N LEU A 140 -0.89 -5.69 6.69
CA LEU A 140 -0.73 -4.44 5.91
C LEU A 140 -0.19 -4.73 4.50
N PHE A 141 0.86 -5.54 4.41
CA PHE A 141 1.43 -5.93 3.12
C PHE A 141 0.43 -6.75 2.28
N THR A 142 -0.24 -7.72 2.89
CA THR A 142 -1.19 -8.61 2.22
C THR A 142 -2.40 -7.84 1.71
N CYS A 143 -2.95 -6.93 2.53
CA CYS A 143 -4.05 -6.04 2.16
C CYS A 143 -3.68 -5.21 0.92
N ARG A 144 -2.54 -4.52 0.96
CA ARG A 144 -2.06 -3.74 -0.21
C ARG A 144 -1.90 -4.63 -1.45
N ALA A 145 -1.27 -5.79 -1.31
CA ALA A 145 -1.01 -6.68 -2.44
C ALA A 145 -2.30 -7.23 -3.06
N PHE A 146 -3.29 -7.59 -2.23
CA PHE A 146 -4.60 -8.06 -2.66
C PHE A 146 -5.33 -7.01 -3.51
N TYR A 147 -5.47 -5.78 -3.03
CA TYR A 147 -6.19 -4.75 -3.78
C TYR A 147 -5.46 -4.35 -5.06
N LEU A 148 -4.14 -4.22 -5.02
CA LEU A 148 -3.37 -3.86 -6.22
C LEU A 148 -3.51 -4.90 -7.32
N SER A 149 -3.54 -6.17 -6.96
CA SER A 149 -3.67 -7.24 -7.94
C SER A 149 -5.10 -7.50 -8.37
N TRP A 150 -6.08 -7.21 -7.52
CA TRP A 150 -7.47 -7.13 -7.95
C TRP A 150 -7.62 -6.11 -9.08
N VAL A 151 -6.99 -4.93 -8.95
CA VAL A 151 -6.96 -3.91 -10.01
C VAL A 151 -6.37 -4.44 -11.32
N TYR A 152 -5.21 -5.10 -11.27
CA TYR A 152 -4.56 -5.64 -12.46
C TYR A 152 -5.34 -6.78 -13.14
N ASN A 153 -6.07 -7.60 -12.38
CA ASN A 153 -6.72 -8.80 -12.90
C ASN A 153 -8.21 -8.62 -13.21
N ARG A 154 -8.87 -7.61 -12.63
CA ARG A 154 -10.34 -7.46 -12.71
C ARG A 154 -10.77 -6.13 -13.30
N VAL A 155 -10.12 -5.04 -12.94
CA VAL A 155 -10.53 -3.70 -13.38
C VAL A 155 -9.94 -3.37 -14.74
N LEU A 156 -8.62 -3.58 -14.87
CA LEU A 156 -7.88 -3.17 -16.06
C LEU A 156 -7.89 -4.28 -17.10
N THR A 157 -8.06 -3.90 -18.37
CA THR A 157 -7.83 -4.84 -19.47
C THR A 157 -6.33 -5.07 -19.67
N PRO A 158 -5.91 -6.21 -20.25
CA PRO A 158 -4.49 -6.47 -20.51
C PRO A 158 -3.81 -5.36 -21.34
N VAL A 159 -4.53 -4.77 -22.31
CA VAL A 159 -4.05 -3.62 -23.09
C VAL A 159 -3.77 -2.42 -22.20
N GLN A 160 -4.68 -2.09 -21.27
CA GLN A 160 -4.50 -0.97 -20.35
C GLN A 160 -3.34 -1.20 -19.37
N VAL A 161 -3.17 -2.43 -18.88
CA VAL A 161 -2.02 -2.81 -18.04
C VAL A 161 -0.72 -2.67 -18.82
N ALA A 162 -0.68 -3.13 -20.08
CA ALA A 162 0.48 -2.96 -20.93
C ALA A 162 0.82 -1.47 -21.16
N ARG A 163 -0.18 -0.62 -21.44
CA ARG A 163 0.02 0.83 -21.58
C ARG A 163 0.57 1.45 -20.30
N CYS A 164 0.07 1.04 -19.14
CA CYS A 164 0.58 1.47 -17.84
C CYS A 164 2.04 1.06 -17.62
N LEU A 165 2.38 -0.21 -17.91
CA LEU A 165 3.73 -0.75 -17.79
C LEU A 165 4.73 -0.01 -18.70
N VAL A 166 4.36 0.18 -19.98
CA VAL A 166 5.22 0.86 -20.96
C VAL A 166 5.37 2.34 -20.62
N ALA A 167 4.29 3.03 -20.24
CA ALA A 167 4.34 4.45 -19.94
C ALA A 167 5.02 4.78 -18.59
N SER A 168 5.19 3.78 -17.71
CA SER A 168 5.92 3.95 -16.44
C SER A 168 7.44 3.86 -16.60
N TYR A 169 7.92 3.26 -17.69
CA TYR A 169 9.35 3.13 -17.98
C TYR A 169 10.02 4.52 -18.01
N PRO A 170 11.19 4.69 -17.37
CA PRO A 170 12.12 3.65 -16.90
C PRO A 170 11.86 3.15 -15.46
N MET A 171 10.80 3.62 -14.80
CA MET A 171 10.41 3.16 -13.47
C MET A 171 9.41 2.00 -13.56
N GLY A 172 9.26 1.22 -12.48
CA GLY A 172 8.13 0.30 -12.36
C GLY A 172 6.80 1.03 -12.10
N PRO A 173 5.65 0.51 -12.57
CA PRO A 173 4.36 1.16 -12.36
C PRO A 173 3.96 1.17 -10.89
N ASP A 174 3.50 2.34 -10.43
CA ASP A 174 2.93 2.56 -9.11
C ASP A 174 1.43 2.86 -9.23
N MET A 175 0.65 1.80 -9.05
CA MET A 175 -0.80 1.84 -9.19
C MET A 175 -1.47 2.67 -8.08
N LEU A 176 -0.87 2.77 -6.87
CA LEU A 176 -1.45 3.61 -5.81
C LEU A 176 -1.31 5.09 -6.15
N SER A 177 -0.14 5.49 -6.68
CA SER A 177 0.07 6.86 -7.15
C SER A 177 -0.87 7.20 -8.31
N LEU A 178 -1.06 6.27 -9.26
CA LEU A 178 -1.97 6.44 -10.38
C LEU A 178 -3.44 6.61 -9.95
N ILE A 179 -3.93 5.74 -9.05
CA ILE A 179 -5.31 5.85 -8.54
C ILE A 179 -5.48 7.10 -7.65
N THR A 180 -4.42 7.52 -6.94
CA THR A 180 -4.45 8.78 -6.18
C THR A 180 -4.52 10.00 -7.10
N CYS A 181 -3.82 9.98 -8.24
CA CYS A 181 -3.95 11.02 -9.27
C CYS A 181 -5.38 11.06 -9.85
N LEU A 182 -5.98 9.90 -10.13
CA LEU A 182 -7.37 9.81 -10.59
C LEU A 182 -8.36 10.37 -9.55
N ALA A 183 -8.12 10.08 -8.27
CA ALA A 183 -8.91 10.60 -7.16
C ALA A 183 -8.85 12.12 -7.08
N GLN A 184 -7.67 12.72 -7.26
CA GLN A 184 -7.50 14.17 -7.32
C GLN A 184 -8.28 14.79 -8.47
N GLN A 185 -8.24 14.18 -9.66
CA GLN A 185 -9.01 14.66 -10.83
C GLN A 185 -10.53 14.59 -10.61
N SER A 186 -10.98 13.68 -9.75
CA SER A 186 -12.40 13.44 -9.44
C SER A 186 -12.88 14.18 -8.18
N ASN A 187 -12.06 15.03 -7.58
CA ASN A 187 -12.34 15.74 -6.32
C ASN A 187 -12.68 14.79 -5.14
N GLU A 188 -12.02 13.64 -5.07
CA GLU A 188 -12.17 12.68 -3.96
C GLU A 188 -11.44 13.13 -2.69
N PRO A 189 -11.84 12.64 -1.50
CA PRO A 189 -11.13 12.86 -0.26
C PRO A 189 -9.66 12.47 -0.33
N SER A 190 -8.83 13.26 0.34
CA SER A 190 -7.39 13.01 0.39
C SER A 190 -7.09 11.68 1.07
N THR A 191 -5.94 11.07 0.76
CA THR A 191 -5.52 9.80 1.39
C THR A 191 -5.47 9.93 2.92
N ARG A 192 -5.05 11.10 3.41
CA ARG A 192 -5.01 11.41 4.84
C ARG A 192 -6.41 11.43 5.46
N GLU A 193 -7.38 12.08 4.81
CA GLU A 193 -8.77 12.11 5.28
C GLU A 193 -9.35 10.70 5.36
N LEU A 194 -9.19 9.88 4.31
CA LEU A 194 -9.70 8.51 4.30
C LEU A 194 -9.09 7.67 5.42
N LEU A 195 -7.77 7.77 5.64
CA LEU A 195 -7.10 7.07 6.73
C LEU A 195 -7.57 7.56 8.11
N GLN A 196 -7.84 8.86 8.26
CA GLN A 196 -8.34 9.42 9.52
C GLN A 196 -9.78 9.00 9.82
N MET A 197 -10.64 8.95 8.80
CA MET A 197 -12.03 8.47 8.91
C MET A 197 -12.09 7.00 9.31
N ALA A 198 -11.11 6.21 8.88
CA ALA A 198 -11.02 4.78 9.15
C ALA A 198 -10.46 4.43 10.55
N ARG A 199 -9.86 5.40 11.26
CA ARG A 199 -9.33 5.15 12.60
C ARG A 199 -10.47 5.08 13.63
N PRO A 200 -10.66 3.94 14.32
CA PRO A 200 -11.68 3.82 15.36
C PRO A 200 -11.37 4.81 16.51
N GLY A 201 -12.31 5.74 16.76
CA GLY A 201 -12.23 6.72 17.86
C GLY A 201 -12.25 8.20 17.44
N THR A 202 -11.91 8.53 16.20
CA THR A 202 -11.95 9.94 15.71
C THR A 202 -13.36 10.40 15.34
N ALA A 203 -14.21 9.50 14.82
CA ALA A 203 -15.56 9.83 14.40
C ALA A 203 -16.49 10.25 15.56
N ALA A 204 -16.29 9.68 16.76
CA ALA A 204 -17.07 10.05 17.95
C ALA A 204 -16.68 11.42 18.53
N ALA A 205 -15.39 11.80 18.44
CA ALA A 205 -14.91 13.08 18.92
C ALA A 205 -15.30 14.25 17.99
N ALA A 206 -15.34 14.02 16.67
CA ALA A 206 -15.72 15.04 15.70
C ALA A 206 -17.23 15.37 15.73
N ALA A 207 -18.09 14.36 15.99
CA ALA A 207 -19.53 14.58 16.14
C ALA A 207 -19.92 15.22 17.49
N ALA A 208 -19.09 15.05 18.53
CA ALA A 208 -19.31 15.65 19.84
C ALA A 208 -18.84 17.12 19.96
N GLY A 209 -18.04 17.61 19.01
CA GLY A 209 -17.53 19.00 19.00
C GLY A 209 -18.47 20.04 18.36
N GLY A 210 -19.61 19.62 17.82
CA GLY A 210 -20.50 20.47 16.98
C GLY A 210 -21.78 20.99 17.63
N SER A 211 -22.11 20.59 18.87
CA SER A 211 -23.34 21.05 19.56
C SER A 211 -23.02 21.75 20.88
N SER A 212 -23.07 23.08 20.83
CA SER A 212 -23.25 23.94 22.00
C SER A 212 -24.60 23.68 22.67
N SER A 213 -24.61 23.48 24.00
CA SER A 213 -25.72 23.68 24.96
C SER A 213 -25.42 22.84 26.22
N ALA A 214 -25.40 23.32 27.46
CA ALA A 214 -25.70 24.62 28.02
C ALA A 214 -24.95 24.72 29.36
N ALA A 215 -24.42 25.91 29.63
CA ALA A 215 -23.95 26.30 30.94
C ALA A 215 -25.11 26.17 31.95
N PHE A 216 -24.85 25.47 33.04
CA PHE A 216 -25.71 25.51 34.22
C PHE A 216 -25.61 26.92 34.81
N GLY A 217 -26.72 27.64 34.80
CA GLY A 217 -26.80 29.01 35.29
C GLY A 217 -26.47 29.11 36.79
N ALA A 218 -25.48 29.93 37.11
CA ALA A 218 -25.38 30.60 38.39
C ALA A 218 -25.24 32.11 38.11
N ALA A 219 -26.08 32.88 38.79
CA ALA A 219 -26.36 34.30 38.57
C ALA A 219 -25.11 35.19 38.64
N GLY A 220 -25.10 36.24 37.82
CA GLY A 220 -24.11 37.33 37.91
C GLY A 220 -24.38 38.43 36.90
N SER A 221 -25.03 39.50 37.35
CA SER A 221 -25.35 40.73 36.62
C SER A 221 -24.15 41.44 36.01
N GLY A 222 -24.35 42.07 34.84
CA GLY A 222 -23.45 43.12 34.32
C GLY A 222 -23.67 43.48 32.85
N SER A 223 -24.42 44.57 32.62
CA SER A 223 -24.43 45.41 31.39
C SER A 223 -22.99 45.79 30.97
N SER A 224 -22.58 46.16 29.76
CA SER A 224 -23.12 46.83 28.54
C SER A 224 -21.92 46.79 27.55
N ALA A 225 -21.97 46.69 26.22
CA ALA A 225 -22.49 47.59 25.17
C ALA A 225 -21.97 47.00 23.81
N ALA A 226 -22.80 46.95 22.75
CA ALA A 226 -22.66 47.68 21.47
C ALA A 226 -21.31 47.54 20.72
N SER A 227 -21.16 47.37 19.40
CA SER A 227 -22.05 47.30 18.22
C SER A 227 -21.15 47.23 16.97
N GLY A 228 -21.61 46.60 15.89
CA GLY A 228 -21.14 46.79 14.50
C GLY A 228 -20.03 45.84 14.04
N GLY A 229 -20.00 45.29 12.82
CA GLY A 229 -20.84 45.45 11.63
C GLY A 229 -20.00 45.13 10.38
N GLY A 230 -20.58 44.36 9.44
CA GLY A 230 -20.13 44.19 8.04
C GLY A 230 -18.82 43.41 7.82
N ALA A 231 -18.47 42.90 6.65
CA ALA A 231 -19.11 42.60 5.38
C ALA A 231 -18.06 41.85 4.52
N SER A 232 -18.51 41.17 3.46
CA SER A 232 -17.78 40.84 2.22
C SER A 232 -16.53 39.93 2.24
N SER A 233 -16.71 38.73 1.71
CA SER A 233 -16.02 38.12 0.54
C SER A 233 -14.64 38.65 0.11
N THR A 234 -13.67 37.74 -0.08
CA THR A 234 -13.13 37.37 -1.41
C THR A 234 -12.17 36.18 -1.30
N ALA A 235 -12.19 35.36 -2.35
CA ALA A 235 -11.32 34.22 -2.58
C ALA A 235 -9.83 34.60 -2.68
N ALA A 236 -8.96 33.70 -2.25
CA ALA A 236 -7.63 33.53 -2.82
C ALA A 236 -7.25 32.06 -2.72
N SER A 237 -7.27 31.40 -3.88
CA SER A 237 -6.77 30.07 -4.12
C SER A 237 -5.25 30.12 -4.06
N ASP A 238 -4.64 29.57 -3.02
CA ASP A 238 -3.20 29.33 -2.99
C ASP A 238 -2.94 27.83 -3.25
N ALA A 239 -2.45 27.56 -4.45
CA ALA A 239 -2.03 26.24 -4.91
C ALA A 239 -0.66 25.91 -4.29
N GLY A 240 -0.67 25.57 -2.99
CA GLY A 240 0.48 25.00 -2.31
C GLY A 240 0.60 23.51 -2.61
N GLY A 241 1.37 23.16 -3.64
CA GLY A 241 1.78 21.79 -3.95
C GLY A 241 2.67 21.20 -2.87
N VAL A 242 2.09 20.77 -1.75
CA VAL A 242 2.76 19.90 -0.77
C VAL A 242 2.75 18.48 -1.31
N SER A 243 3.87 18.08 -1.90
CA SER A 243 4.22 16.69 -2.14
C SER A 243 4.20 15.94 -0.81
N SER A 244 3.03 15.42 -0.44
CA SER A 244 2.83 14.60 0.74
C SER A 244 3.37 13.20 0.45
N THR A 245 4.68 13.07 0.48
CA THR A 245 5.31 11.77 0.73
C THR A 245 4.97 11.44 2.17
N ALA A 246 3.95 10.60 2.39
CA ALA A 246 3.80 9.94 3.68
C ALA A 246 5.08 9.12 3.89
N ALA A 247 6.02 9.68 4.66
CA ALA A 247 7.18 8.96 5.13
C ALA A 247 6.67 7.89 6.09
N PHE A 248 6.43 6.70 5.56
CA PHE A 248 6.47 5.50 6.38
C PHE A 248 7.82 5.50 7.10
N PRO A 249 7.88 5.12 8.39
CA PRO A 249 9.16 4.95 9.04
C PRO A 249 9.97 3.96 8.21
N VAL A 250 11.03 4.46 7.56
CA VAL A 250 12.12 3.63 7.10
C VAL A 250 12.66 3.02 8.38
N LEU A 251 12.31 1.76 8.65
CA LEU A 251 12.98 0.96 9.65
C LEU A 251 14.45 0.92 9.21
N GLY A 252 15.25 1.81 9.79
CA GLY A 252 16.68 1.86 9.62
C GLY A 252 17.25 0.50 9.99
N SER A 253 17.59 -0.30 8.98
CA SER A 253 18.46 -1.45 9.16
C SER A 253 19.84 -1.00 8.75
N SER A 254 20.71 -0.89 9.76
CA SER A 254 22.15 -0.71 9.61
C SER A 254 22.69 -1.55 8.47
N ALA A 255 23.28 -0.89 7.49
CA ALA A 255 24.12 -1.53 6.49
C ALA A 255 25.39 -2.01 7.18
N ALA A 256 25.39 -3.25 7.69
CA ALA A 256 26.62 -3.98 7.92
C ALA A 256 27.12 -4.46 6.56
N ALA A 257 28.29 -3.96 6.18
CA ALA A 257 29.01 -4.26 4.97
C ALA A 257 29.17 -5.78 4.74
N PHE A 258 28.73 -6.26 3.57
CA PHE A 258 29.21 -7.55 3.07
C PHE A 258 30.58 -7.31 2.42
N GLY A 259 31.62 -7.42 3.25
CA GLY A 259 33.00 -7.61 2.82
C GLY A 259 33.22 -9.06 2.40
N ALA A 260 33.76 -9.22 1.19
CA ALA A 260 34.23 -10.50 0.69
C ALA A 260 35.40 -11.04 1.52
N ALA A 261 35.35 -12.32 1.86
CA ALA A 261 36.54 -13.15 2.11
C ALA A 261 36.15 -14.63 1.92
N GLY A 262 36.83 -15.30 0.99
CA GLY A 262 36.70 -16.73 0.76
C GLY A 262 37.47 -17.58 1.77
N GLY A 263 37.22 -18.88 1.75
CA GLY A 263 38.03 -19.87 2.46
C GLY A 263 37.32 -21.22 2.59
N ALA A 264 37.76 -22.19 1.80
CA ALA A 264 37.30 -23.58 1.78
C ALA A 264 37.84 -24.40 2.96
N SER A 265 37.10 -25.43 3.40
CA SER A 265 37.63 -26.78 3.63
C SER A 265 36.55 -27.77 4.06
N ALA A 266 36.74 -29.02 3.64
CA ALA A 266 35.88 -30.19 3.77
C ALA A 266 35.81 -30.80 5.19
N GLY A 267 34.78 -31.61 5.41
CA GLY A 267 34.67 -32.54 6.54
C GLY A 267 33.43 -33.42 6.41
N ALA A 268 33.65 -34.74 6.35
CA ALA A 268 32.67 -35.76 5.99
C ALA A 268 31.95 -36.38 7.21
N SER A 269 30.80 -36.99 6.89
CA SER A 269 30.21 -38.20 7.49
C SER A 269 29.46 -38.14 8.84
N GLY A 270 28.31 -38.83 8.87
CA GLY A 270 27.66 -39.30 10.09
C GLY A 270 26.14 -39.41 9.96
N GLY A 271 25.63 -40.61 9.68
CA GLY A 271 24.20 -40.90 9.48
C GLY A 271 23.35 -41.01 10.74
N GLY A 272 22.05 -41.23 10.52
CA GLY A 272 21.09 -41.61 11.56
C GLY A 272 19.67 -41.19 11.19
N GLY A 273 18.86 -42.14 10.71
CA GLY A 273 17.45 -41.95 10.43
C GLY A 273 16.60 -41.83 11.71
N GLY A 274 15.48 -41.13 11.58
CA GLY A 274 14.45 -41.01 12.60
C GLY A 274 13.22 -40.31 12.05
N LEU A 275 12.25 -41.10 11.59
CA LEU A 275 10.89 -40.66 11.25
C LEU A 275 10.16 -40.19 12.51
N GLY A 276 9.37 -39.11 12.38
CA GLY A 276 8.15 -38.95 13.15
C GLY A 276 8.13 -37.80 14.17
N ALA A 277 7.55 -36.68 13.78
CA ALA A 277 6.32 -36.16 14.40
C ALA A 277 5.91 -34.87 13.69
N ALA A 278 4.81 -34.95 12.95
CA ALA A 278 4.11 -33.81 12.39
C ALA A 278 3.58 -32.94 13.54
N LEU A 279 4.17 -31.77 13.73
CA LEU A 279 3.52 -30.66 14.41
C LEU A 279 2.74 -29.88 13.35
N GLY A 280 1.59 -30.43 12.98
CA GLY A 280 0.52 -29.67 12.34
C GLY A 280 0.04 -28.60 13.32
N GLY A 281 0.54 -27.39 13.14
CA GLY A 281 0.05 -26.20 13.82
C GLY A 281 -1.33 -25.78 13.30
N PRO A 282 -2.13 -25.08 14.12
CA PRO A 282 -3.50 -24.72 13.80
C PRO A 282 -3.55 -23.72 12.64
N GLY A 283 -4.17 -24.15 11.54
CA GLY A 283 -4.65 -23.28 10.46
C GLY A 283 -3.54 -22.62 9.64
N ASP A 284 -3.01 -23.34 8.66
CA ASP A 284 -2.25 -22.74 7.56
C ASP A 284 -3.20 -21.90 6.68
N TRP A 285 -3.59 -20.72 7.18
CA TRP A 285 -4.42 -19.73 6.49
C TRP A 285 -3.78 -19.26 5.17
N ARG A 286 -2.48 -19.54 4.95
CA ARG A 286 -1.83 -19.41 3.65
C ARG A 286 -2.57 -20.24 2.60
N GLN A 287 -3.07 -21.43 2.95
CA GLN A 287 -3.91 -22.20 2.02
C GLN A 287 -5.28 -21.55 1.81
N ALA A 288 -5.90 -20.98 2.85
CA ALA A 288 -7.19 -20.32 2.73
C ALA A 288 -7.17 -19.05 1.83
N LEU A 289 -6.00 -18.42 1.62
CA LEU A 289 -5.82 -17.27 0.73
C LEU A 289 -5.14 -17.62 -0.61
N VAL A 290 -4.24 -18.60 -0.63
CA VAL A 290 -3.65 -19.14 -1.87
C VAL A 290 -4.71 -19.86 -2.70
N ILE A 291 -5.74 -20.47 -2.07
CA ILE A 291 -6.83 -21.13 -2.80
C ILE A 291 -7.67 -20.12 -3.59
N PRO A 292 -8.21 -19.02 -3.02
CA PRO A 292 -8.88 -17.97 -3.79
C PRO A 292 -7.99 -17.35 -4.86
N LEU A 293 -6.71 -17.09 -4.57
CA LEU A 293 -5.79 -16.52 -5.57
C LEU A 293 -5.47 -17.51 -6.70
N ARG A 294 -5.28 -18.80 -6.42
CA ARG A 294 -5.13 -19.83 -7.45
C ARG A 294 -6.42 -20.10 -8.21
N LEU A 295 -7.58 -19.96 -7.58
CA LEU A 295 -8.88 -20.05 -8.25
C LEU A 295 -9.18 -18.81 -9.12
N LEU A 296 -8.68 -17.63 -8.73
CA LEU A 296 -8.80 -16.39 -9.50
C LEU A 296 -7.84 -16.33 -10.69
N HIS A 297 -6.67 -16.94 -10.60
CA HIS A 297 -5.67 -17.02 -11.69
C HIS A 297 -5.70 -18.37 -12.44
N GLY A 298 -6.47 -19.34 -11.95
CA GLY A 298 -6.71 -20.61 -12.60
C GLY A 298 -7.63 -20.39 -13.79
N ARG A 299 -7.06 -20.38 -14.99
CA ARG A 299 -7.81 -20.42 -16.25
C ARG A 299 -8.92 -21.48 -16.13
N PRO A 300 -10.21 -21.17 -16.41
CA PRO A 300 -11.21 -22.22 -16.51
C PRO A 300 -10.72 -23.17 -17.61
N GLN A 301 -10.42 -24.42 -17.24
CA GLN A 301 -10.19 -25.45 -18.23
C GLN A 301 -11.52 -25.62 -18.95
N THR A 302 -11.59 -25.11 -20.17
CA THR A 302 -12.70 -25.43 -21.08
C THR A 302 -12.71 -26.95 -21.25
N PRO A 303 -13.82 -27.62 -20.91
CA PRO A 303 -13.94 -29.04 -21.23
C PRO A 303 -13.85 -29.18 -22.76
N GLN A 304 -12.91 -29.99 -23.23
CA GLN A 304 -12.84 -30.47 -24.61
C GLN A 304 -13.96 -31.47 -24.89
#